data_AF-A0A2D7RIX6-F1
#
_entry.id   AF-A0A2D7RIX6-F1
#
_cell.length_a   1.000
_cell.length_b   1.000
_cell.length_c   1.000
_cell.angle_alpha   90.00
_cell.angle_beta   90.00
_cell.angle_gamma   90.00
#
_symmetry.space_group_name_H-M   'P 1'
#
loop_
_entity.id
_entity.type
_entity.pdbx_description
1 polymer ?
#
loop_
_entity_poly.entity_id
_entity_poly.type
_entity_poly.pdbx_seq_one_letter_code
_entity_poly.pdbx_strand_id
1 'polypeptide(L)'
;MIQIGEKLPSAQLFKVGEKGIDELDSLEYVSNKKVVLVAVPGAFTPTCSFKQMPGFVDHADEILSKNVDEIICVAVTNPFVMKAWGKSLSVGEKITMLADGNGAFAKACDLELDLSVMGIGKVSSRYAIIIEDGTVTSFLDEGGGGFALSSAENILEKL
;
A
#
# COMPACT_ATOMS: atom_id res chain seq x y z
N MET A 1 -12.79 7.68 8.12
CA MET A 1 -11.70 7.71 7.14
C MET A 1 -10.46 8.24 7.83
N ILE A 2 -9.33 7.54 7.73
CA ILE A 2 -8.02 7.96 8.29
C ILE A 2 -7.65 9.40 7.89
N GLN A 3 -7.08 10.17 8.81
CA GLN A 3 -6.68 11.56 8.60
C GLN A 3 -5.19 11.81 8.86
N ILE A 4 -4.67 12.92 8.32
CA ILE A 4 -3.34 13.42 8.65
C ILE A 4 -3.30 13.79 10.14
N GLY A 5 -2.23 13.39 10.82
CA GLY A 5 -2.03 13.55 12.25
C GLY A 5 -2.58 12.42 13.12
N GLU A 6 -3.34 11.48 12.53
CA GLU A 6 -3.81 10.29 13.23
C GLU A 6 -2.77 9.15 13.15
N LYS A 7 -2.80 8.26 14.14
CA LYS A 7 -2.08 6.99 14.04
C LYS A 7 -2.79 6.07 13.06
N LEU A 8 -2.00 5.31 12.31
CA LEU A 8 -2.49 4.20 11.50
C LEU A 8 -3.28 3.22 12.40
N PRO A 9 -4.44 2.71 11.97
CA PRO A 9 -5.13 1.70 12.76
C PRO A 9 -4.29 0.43 12.88
N SER A 10 -4.43 -0.26 14.01
CA SER A 10 -3.97 -1.63 14.19
C SER A 10 -4.92 -2.57 13.43
N ALA A 11 -4.39 -3.28 12.45
CA ALA A 11 -5.10 -4.24 11.62
C ALA A 11 -4.13 -5.31 11.10
N GLN A 12 -4.66 -6.51 10.87
CA GLN A 12 -3.85 -7.65 10.44
C GLN A 12 -3.52 -7.57 8.94
N LEU A 13 -2.23 -7.66 8.62
CA LEU A 13 -1.69 -7.80 7.27
C LEU A 13 -0.87 -9.08 7.17
N PHE A 14 -0.66 -9.55 5.94
CA PHE A 14 -0.02 -10.83 5.68
C PHE A 14 1.07 -10.72 4.61
N LYS A 15 2.12 -11.52 4.72
CA LYS A 15 3.07 -11.75 3.62
C LYS A 15 3.56 -13.19 3.60
N VAL A 16 4.13 -13.63 2.48
CA VAL A 16 4.75 -14.96 2.41
C VAL A 16 6.20 -14.84 2.93
N GLY A 17 6.42 -15.31 4.16
CA GLY A 17 7.75 -15.44 4.77
C GLY A 17 8.46 -16.73 4.36
N GLU A 18 9.61 -17.00 5.01
CA GLU A 18 10.43 -18.18 4.72
C GLU A 18 9.77 -19.50 5.14
N LYS A 19 9.01 -19.48 6.24
CA LYS A 19 8.41 -20.68 6.87
C LYS A 19 6.91 -20.81 6.64
N GLY A 20 6.29 -19.88 5.92
CA GLY A 20 4.84 -19.85 5.74
C GLY A 20 4.33 -18.43 5.53
N ILE A 21 3.11 -18.19 6.00
CA ILE A 21 2.53 -16.85 6.03
C ILE A 21 2.96 -16.16 7.32
N ASP A 22 3.56 -14.98 7.18
CA ASP A 22 3.83 -14.08 8.29
C ASP A 22 2.57 -13.22 8.51
N GLU A 23 2.20 -13.07 9.78
CA GLU A 23 1.12 -12.18 10.22
C GLU A 23 1.75 -10.95 10.87
N LEU A 24 1.24 -9.76 10.52
CA LEU A 24 1.78 -8.48 10.94
C LEU A 24 0.63 -7.60 11.44
N ASP A 25 0.85 -6.87 12.52
CA ASP A 25 -0.02 -5.74 12.87
C ASP A 25 0.46 -4.48 12.14
N SER A 26 -0.45 -3.80 11.44
CA SER A 26 -0.11 -2.63 10.62
C SER A 26 0.51 -1.48 11.40
N LEU A 27 0.05 -1.20 12.63
CA LEU A 27 0.58 -0.11 13.44
C LEU A 27 1.95 -0.47 14.03
N GLU A 28 2.09 -1.68 14.57
CA GLU A 28 3.37 -2.15 15.08
C GLU A 28 4.44 -2.23 13.97
N TYR A 29 4.06 -2.68 12.77
CA TYR A 29 4.98 -2.87 11.65
C TYR A 29 5.64 -1.57 11.15
N VAL A 30 4.90 -0.46 11.23
CA VAL A 30 5.35 0.88 10.79
C VAL A 30 5.86 1.76 11.95
N SER A 31 5.79 1.28 13.20
CA SER A 31 6.30 2.02 14.36
C SER A 31 7.81 2.18 14.29
N ASN A 32 8.33 3.32 14.76
CA ASN A 32 9.75 3.69 14.69
C ASN A 32 10.35 3.72 13.27
N LYS A 33 9.52 3.85 12.22
CA LYS A 33 9.96 3.97 10.83
C LYS A 33 9.34 5.19 10.16
N LYS A 34 9.98 5.68 9.09
CA LYS A 34 9.36 6.49 8.05
C LYS A 34 9.02 5.61 6.85
N VAL A 35 7.74 5.50 6.54
CA VAL A 35 7.20 4.57 5.53
C VAL A 35 6.41 5.32 4.48
N VAL A 36 6.59 4.94 3.21
CA VAL A 36 5.64 5.27 2.14
C VAL A 36 4.77 4.05 1.90
N LEU A 37 3.46 4.16 2.17
CA LEU A 37 2.50 3.08 1.89
C LEU A 37 1.64 3.47 0.68
N VAL A 38 1.61 2.61 -0.32
CA VAL A 38 0.75 2.69 -1.51
C VAL A 38 -0.32 1.61 -1.45
N ALA A 39 -1.59 2.00 -1.49
CA ALA A 39 -2.71 1.08 -1.53
C ALA A 39 -3.35 1.07 -2.91
N VAL A 40 -3.66 -0.13 -3.39
CA VAL A 40 -4.23 -0.35 -4.72
C VAL A 40 -5.54 -1.12 -4.66
N PRO A 41 -6.50 -0.87 -5.58
CA PRO A 41 -7.74 -1.64 -5.63
C PRO A 41 -7.57 -3.13 -5.92
N GLY A 42 -6.50 -3.53 -6.61
CA GLY A 42 -6.27 -4.95 -6.84
C GLY A 42 -5.01 -5.24 -7.63
N ALA A 43 -4.29 -6.28 -7.18
CA ALA A 43 -3.19 -6.88 -7.91
C ALA A 43 -3.63 -7.28 -9.33
N PHE A 44 -2.73 -7.17 -10.30
CA PHE A 44 -2.96 -7.47 -11.72
C PHE A 44 -4.04 -6.63 -12.46
N THR A 45 -4.63 -5.62 -11.82
CA THR A 45 -5.55 -4.70 -12.53
C THR A 45 -4.77 -3.62 -13.32
N PRO A 46 -5.34 -3.07 -14.42
CA PRO A 46 -4.56 -2.28 -15.39
C PRO A 46 -3.87 -1.04 -14.81
N THR A 47 -4.59 -0.14 -14.14
CA THR A 47 -3.99 1.09 -13.58
C THR A 47 -2.94 0.77 -12.52
N CYS A 48 -3.18 -0.25 -11.70
CA CYS A 48 -2.25 -0.67 -10.66
C CYS A 48 -0.95 -1.22 -11.28
N SER A 49 -1.05 -2.01 -12.34
CA SER A 49 0.08 -2.77 -12.92
C SER A 49 0.84 -2.03 -14.02
N PHE A 50 0.22 -1.04 -14.67
CA PHE A 50 0.84 -0.32 -15.80
C PHE A 50 1.12 1.16 -15.52
N LYS A 51 0.66 1.70 -14.38
CA LYS A 51 0.88 3.11 -14.03
C LYS A 51 1.40 3.26 -12.61
N GLN A 52 0.57 2.98 -11.61
CA GLN A 52 0.90 3.33 -10.23
C GLN A 52 2.13 2.57 -9.72
N MET A 53 2.10 1.24 -9.68
CA MET A 53 3.23 0.47 -9.15
C MET A 53 4.52 0.61 -9.98
N PRO A 54 4.50 0.62 -11.33
CA PRO A 54 5.70 0.93 -12.10
C PRO A 54 6.35 2.25 -11.71
N GLY A 55 5.56 3.32 -11.48
CA GLY A 55 6.12 4.59 -11.00
C GLY A 55 6.84 4.46 -9.66
N PHE A 56 6.28 3.70 -8.70
CA PHE A 56 6.97 3.42 -7.44
C PHE A 56 8.22 2.56 -7.61
N VAL A 57 8.25 1.62 -8.56
CA VAL A 57 9.45 0.82 -8.86
C VAL A 57 10.55 1.69 -9.44
N ASP A 58 10.21 2.56 -10.40
CA ASP A 58 11.15 3.45 -11.08
C ASP A 58 11.74 4.50 -10.11
N HIS A 59 10.93 5.02 -9.19
CA HIS A 59 11.34 6.03 -8.20
C HIS A 59 11.75 5.45 -6.84
N ALA A 60 11.82 4.13 -6.68
CA ALA A 60 12.05 3.51 -5.36
C ALA A 60 13.35 3.98 -4.71
N ASP A 61 14.46 4.04 -5.46
CA ASP A 61 15.76 4.48 -4.92
C ASP A 61 15.74 5.95 -4.50
N GLU A 62 15.03 6.79 -5.25
CA GLU A 62 14.88 8.20 -4.94
C GLU A 62 14.07 8.40 -3.67
N ILE A 63 12.94 7.70 -3.53
CA ILE A 63 12.09 7.72 -2.34
C ILE A 63 12.89 7.27 -1.11
N LEU A 64 13.58 6.13 -1.20
CA LEU A 64 14.38 5.59 -0.09
C LEU A 64 15.53 6.56 0.30
N SER A 65 16.10 7.29 -0.67
CA SER A 65 17.15 8.29 -0.39
C SER A 65 16.66 9.49 0.44
N LYS A 66 15.34 9.70 0.58
CA LYS A 66 14.71 10.77 1.39
C LYS A 66 14.51 10.38 2.86
N ASN A 67 15.35 9.49 3.39
CA ASN A 67 15.22 8.90 4.73
C ASN A 67 13.91 8.12 4.92
N VAL A 68 13.38 7.52 3.86
CA VAL A 68 12.27 6.56 3.95
C VAL A 68 12.88 5.18 4.18
N ASP A 69 12.48 4.52 5.27
CA ASP A 69 12.99 3.20 5.64
C ASP A 69 12.41 2.10 4.74
N GLU A 70 11.16 2.26 4.30
CA GLU A 70 10.43 1.22 3.57
C GLU A 70 9.33 1.79 2.67
N ILE A 71 9.19 1.21 1.48
CA ILE A 71 8.02 1.39 0.62
C ILE A 71 7.16 0.13 0.75
N ILE A 72 5.87 0.30 1.03
CA ILE A 72 4.92 -0.80 1.22
C ILE A 72 3.81 -0.70 0.19
N CYS A 73 3.51 -1.79 -0.51
CA CYS A 73 2.30 -1.93 -1.30
C CYS A 73 1.27 -2.81 -0.59
N VAL A 74 0.04 -2.31 -0.43
CA VAL A 74 -1.10 -3.04 0.13
C VAL A 74 -2.22 -3.23 -0.90
N ALA A 75 -2.80 -4.42 -0.92
CA ALA A 75 -4.03 -4.70 -1.65
C ALA A 75 -4.90 -5.72 -0.92
N VAL A 76 -6.22 -5.66 -1.15
CA VAL A 76 -7.17 -6.67 -0.65
C VAL A 76 -7.09 -7.91 -1.53
N THR A 77 -6.16 -8.79 -1.21
CA THR A 77 -5.97 -10.10 -1.84
C THR A 77 -5.10 -10.99 -0.95
N ASN A 78 -4.95 -12.27 -1.28
CA ASN A 78 -4.13 -13.18 -0.48
C ASN A 78 -2.62 -12.93 -0.67
N PRO A 79 -1.78 -13.31 0.32
CA PRO A 79 -0.33 -13.06 0.28
C PRO A 79 0.39 -13.75 -0.89
N PHE A 80 -0.12 -14.88 -1.39
CA PHE A 80 0.49 -15.58 -2.53
C PHE A 80 0.33 -14.76 -3.83
N VAL A 81 -0.84 -14.14 -4.03
CA VAL A 81 -1.09 -13.21 -5.14
C VAL A 81 -0.18 -11.99 -5.02
N MET A 82 -0.06 -11.38 -3.83
CA MET A 82 0.84 -10.24 -3.62
C MET A 82 2.30 -10.59 -3.94
N LYS A 83 2.79 -11.75 -3.50
CA LYS A 83 4.14 -12.23 -3.83
C LYS A 83 4.34 -12.41 -5.33
N ALA A 84 3.41 -13.09 -6.00
CA ALA A 84 3.48 -13.34 -7.44
C ALA A 84 3.42 -12.03 -8.25
N TRP A 85 2.57 -11.10 -7.82
CA TRP A 85 2.42 -9.81 -8.47
C TRP A 85 3.67 -8.93 -8.28
N GLY A 86 4.22 -8.84 -7.08
CA GLY A 86 5.48 -8.14 -6.82
C GLY A 86 6.62 -8.67 -7.69
N LYS A 87 6.72 -9.99 -7.85
CA LYS A 87 7.69 -10.61 -8.78
C LYS A 87 7.44 -10.19 -10.22
N SER A 88 6.19 -10.17 -10.68
CA SER A 88 5.85 -9.75 -12.05
C SER A 88 6.18 -8.27 -12.33
N LEU A 89 6.13 -7.43 -11.28
CA LEU A 89 6.48 -6.02 -11.32
C LEU A 89 7.98 -5.75 -11.11
N SER A 90 8.78 -6.77 -10.84
CA SER A 90 10.22 -6.64 -10.55
C SER A 90 10.52 -5.69 -9.38
N VAL A 91 9.68 -5.70 -8.34
CA VAL A 91 9.85 -4.80 -7.17
C VAL A 91 11.12 -5.06 -6.35
N GLY A 92 11.70 -6.27 -6.49
CA GLY A 92 12.89 -6.69 -5.75
C GLY A 92 12.71 -6.57 -4.24
N GLU A 93 13.75 -6.12 -3.56
CA GLU A 93 13.74 -5.83 -2.12
C GLU A 93 13.33 -4.37 -1.81
N LYS A 94 12.99 -3.57 -2.83
CA LYS A 94 12.73 -2.14 -2.66
C LYS A 94 11.32 -1.83 -2.19
N ILE A 95 10.37 -2.71 -2.49
CA ILE A 95 8.96 -2.56 -2.10
C ILE A 95 8.47 -3.84 -1.45
N THR A 96 8.01 -3.71 -0.21
CA THR A 96 7.37 -4.80 0.52
C THR A 96 5.92 -4.95 0.07
N MET A 97 5.53 -6.14 -0.37
CA MET A 97 4.16 -6.45 -0.79
C MET A 97 3.38 -7.08 0.37
N LEU A 98 2.42 -6.35 0.94
CA LEU A 98 1.56 -6.82 2.03
C LEU A 98 0.13 -7.07 1.56
N ALA A 99 -0.42 -8.21 1.97
CA ALA A 99 -1.80 -8.59 1.70
C ALA A 99 -2.71 -8.14 2.84
N ASP A 100 -3.75 -7.38 2.51
CA ASP A 100 -4.93 -7.19 3.35
C ASP A 100 -5.99 -8.24 2.98
N GLY A 101 -5.65 -9.52 3.17
CA GLY A 101 -6.42 -10.64 2.61
C GLY A 101 -7.88 -10.71 3.06
N ASN A 102 -8.21 -10.08 4.20
CA ASN A 102 -9.55 -10.04 4.77
C ASN A 102 -10.21 -8.66 4.66
N GLY A 103 -9.55 -7.67 4.03
CA GLY A 103 -10.05 -6.28 3.95
C GLY A 103 -10.08 -5.55 5.30
N ALA A 104 -9.40 -6.07 6.32
CA ALA A 104 -9.44 -5.56 7.67
C ALA A 104 -8.77 -4.18 7.77
N PHE A 105 -7.65 -4.00 7.07
CA PHE A 105 -6.93 -2.74 7.04
C PHE A 105 -7.70 -1.67 6.26
N ALA A 106 -8.18 -2.00 5.05
CA ALA A 106 -8.99 -1.08 4.24
C ALA A 106 -10.25 -0.61 4.99
N LYS A 107 -10.91 -1.53 5.71
CA LYS A 107 -12.06 -1.22 6.56
C LYS A 107 -11.69 -0.37 7.78
N ALA A 108 -10.60 -0.68 8.48
CA ALA A 108 -10.19 0.09 9.65
C ALA A 108 -9.80 1.53 9.29
N CYS A 109 -9.24 1.75 8.10
CA CYS A 109 -8.99 3.07 7.55
C CYS A 109 -10.25 3.77 7.00
N ASP A 110 -11.39 3.06 6.91
CA ASP A 110 -12.62 3.52 6.26
C ASP A 110 -12.35 4.01 4.82
N LEU A 111 -11.65 3.14 4.07
CA LEU A 111 -11.22 3.31 2.68
C LEU A 111 -11.63 2.10 1.82
N GLU A 112 -12.74 1.44 2.16
CA GLU A 112 -13.30 0.36 1.34
C GLU A 112 -13.90 0.91 0.04
N LEU A 113 -13.68 0.19 -1.06
CA LEU A 113 -14.26 0.45 -2.38
C LEU A 113 -14.99 -0.81 -2.85
N ASP A 114 -16.28 -0.68 -3.15
CA ASP A 114 -17.08 -1.79 -3.67
C ASP A 114 -17.03 -1.82 -5.21
N LEU A 115 -16.31 -2.82 -5.75
CA LEU A 115 -16.20 -3.11 -7.17
C LEU A 115 -16.93 -4.42 -7.55
N SER A 116 -17.98 -4.79 -6.80
CA SER A 116 -18.78 -6.00 -7.07
C SER A 116 -19.41 -5.99 -8.47
N VAL A 117 -19.75 -4.81 -9.01
CA VAL A 117 -20.25 -4.66 -10.39
C VAL A 117 -19.24 -5.10 -11.46
N MET A 118 -17.95 -5.16 -11.11
CA MET A 118 -16.87 -5.66 -11.96
C MET A 118 -16.45 -7.09 -11.59
N GLY A 119 -17.14 -7.74 -10.63
CA GLY A 119 -16.80 -9.07 -10.13
C GLY A 119 -15.57 -9.13 -9.21
N ILE A 120 -15.11 -7.99 -8.68
CA ILE A 120 -13.91 -7.89 -7.83
C ILE A 120 -14.28 -7.94 -6.35
N GLY A 121 -15.47 -7.48 -5.98
CA GLY A 121 -15.93 -7.40 -4.60
C GLY A 121 -15.46 -6.13 -3.89
N LYS A 122 -15.41 -6.16 -2.55
CA LYS A 122 -14.91 -5.07 -1.73
C LYS A 122 -13.39 -5.11 -1.63
N VAL A 123 -12.76 -3.99 -1.92
CA VAL A 123 -11.31 -3.82 -1.94
C VAL A 123 -10.91 -2.50 -1.27
N SER A 124 -9.62 -2.16 -1.27
CA SER A 124 -9.16 -0.84 -0.87
C SER A 124 -9.43 0.18 -1.98
N SER A 125 -9.74 1.43 -1.63
CA SER A 125 -9.55 2.56 -2.54
C SER A 125 -8.06 2.72 -2.89
N ARG A 126 -7.77 3.53 -3.92
CA ARG A 126 -6.41 3.88 -4.30
C ARG A 126 -5.95 5.11 -3.52
N TYR A 127 -4.78 5.00 -2.88
CA TYR A 127 -4.15 6.11 -2.19
C TYR A 127 -2.66 5.87 -1.97
N ALA A 128 -1.96 6.93 -1.57
CA ALA A 128 -0.61 6.83 -1.01
C ALA A 128 -0.52 7.67 0.28
N ILE A 129 0.20 7.17 1.27
CA ILE A 129 0.42 7.85 2.55
C ILE A 129 1.91 7.85 2.92
N ILE A 130 2.33 8.92 3.58
CA ILE A 130 3.61 8.96 4.30
C ILE A 130 3.28 8.79 5.78
N ILE A 131 3.98 7.87 6.43
CA ILE A 131 3.80 7.54 7.84
C ILE A 131 5.14 7.75 8.55
N GLU A 132 5.14 8.45 9.68
CA GLU A 132 6.30 8.60 10.58
C GLU A 132 5.91 8.14 11.98
N ASP A 133 6.62 7.13 12.51
CA ASP A 133 6.33 6.51 13.81
C ASP A 133 4.84 6.17 14.00
N GLY A 134 4.27 5.49 13.00
CA GLY A 134 2.86 5.13 12.96
C GLY A 134 1.87 6.28 12.79
N THR A 135 2.33 7.54 12.66
CA THR A 135 1.46 8.72 12.45
C THR A 135 1.43 9.10 10.98
N VAL A 136 0.25 9.34 10.43
CA VAL A 136 0.07 9.78 9.03
C VAL A 136 0.51 11.25 8.89
N THR A 137 1.54 11.52 8.10
CA THR A 137 2.07 12.87 7.86
C THR A 137 1.68 13.44 6.50
N SER A 138 1.34 12.58 5.53
CA SER A 138 0.74 12.98 4.25
C SER A 138 -0.24 11.92 3.77
N PHE A 139 -1.31 12.37 3.12
CA PHE A 139 -2.35 11.50 2.58
C PHE A 139 -2.80 12.00 1.21
N LEU A 140 -2.57 11.17 0.18
CA LEU A 140 -2.94 11.43 -1.20
C LEU A 140 -4.01 10.41 -1.60
N ASP A 141 -5.26 10.71 -1.25
CA ASP A 141 -6.45 9.88 -1.51
C ASP A 141 -7.08 10.20 -2.87
N GLU A 142 -7.35 9.18 -3.66
CA GLU A 142 -8.08 9.31 -4.93
C GLU A 142 -9.61 9.33 -4.73
N GLY A 143 -10.10 8.98 -3.54
CA GLY A 143 -11.53 8.83 -3.26
C GLY A 143 -12.19 7.67 -4.01
N GLY A 144 -11.40 6.71 -4.51
CA GLY A 144 -11.89 5.58 -5.30
C GLY A 144 -10.80 4.91 -6.13
N GLY A 145 -11.14 4.50 -7.36
CA GLY A 145 -10.22 3.81 -8.28
C GLY A 145 -9.36 4.72 -9.17
N GLY A 146 -9.51 6.05 -9.05
CA GLY A 146 -8.83 7.10 -9.84
C GLY A 146 -7.31 7.06 -9.69
N PHE A 147 -6.58 7.87 -10.48
CA PHE A 147 -5.12 7.97 -10.41
C PHE A 147 -4.64 9.35 -10.88
N ALA A 148 -4.73 10.34 -10.00
CA ALA A 148 -4.29 11.71 -10.21
C ALA A 148 -3.42 12.25 -9.06
N LEU A 149 -3.56 11.69 -7.86
CA LEU A 149 -2.95 12.18 -6.62
C LEU A 149 -1.90 11.23 -6.07
N SER A 150 -2.13 9.93 -6.13
CA SER A 150 -1.36 8.87 -5.47
C SER A 150 -0.16 8.34 -6.27
N SER A 151 0.46 9.19 -7.09
CA SER A 151 1.65 8.84 -7.89
C SER A 151 2.94 8.93 -7.06
N ALA A 152 4.01 8.28 -7.52
CA ALA A 152 5.31 8.30 -6.85
C ALA A 152 5.93 9.72 -6.88
N GLU A 153 5.72 10.45 -7.96
CA GLU A 153 6.18 11.84 -8.13
C GLU A 153 5.50 12.76 -7.12
N ASN A 154 4.19 12.65 -6.94
CA ASN A 154 3.47 13.43 -5.93
C ASN A 154 3.89 13.05 -4.51
N ILE A 155 4.30 11.80 -4.26
CA ILE A 155 4.91 11.40 -2.98
C ILE A 155 6.27 12.07 -2.80
N LEU A 156 7.12 12.09 -3.83
CA LEU A 156 8.43 12.75 -3.78
C LEU A 156 8.32 14.25 -3.49
N GLU A 157 7.28 14.93 -4.00
CA GLU A 157 7.01 16.34 -3.66
C GLU A 157 6.63 16.56 -2.19
N LYS A 158 6.21 15.52 -1.46
CA LYS A 158 5.82 15.56 -0.05
C LYS A 158 6.92 15.07 0.91
N LEU A 159 8.01 14.50 0.39
CA LEU A 159 9.11 13.91 1.17
C LEU A 159 10.21 14.89 1.56
#